data_AF-A0A3N5MQ72-F1
#
_entry.id   AF-A0A3N5MQ72-F1
#
_cell.length_a   1.000
_cell.length_b   1.000
_cell.length_c   1.000
_cell.angle_alpha   90.00
_cell.angle_beta   90.00
_cell.angle_gamma   90.00
#
_symmetry.space_group_name_H-M   'P 1'
#
loop_
_entity.id
_entity.type
_entity.pdbx_description
1 polymer ?
#
loop_
_entity_poly.entity_id
_entity_poly.type
_entity_poly.pdbx_seq_one_letter_code
_entity_poly.pdbx_strand_id
1 'polypeptide(L)'
;MLQFRYSMTGRWWKGNTHIHSTASDGGKTFRELAELYHGVGYHFLFRTDHWVASDVRSDPNQYPLLWLDGVELDGVDSTGAGYHVVALGSFQGIQRSMGLQQGMEAARAQNGLLILAHPLWMGNTFQDALRWQFDGVEIYNHVCRWLNGKGDGIAYWNAMLSGRPNSLAFTVDDAHIKPDHPGWNGGWVMVNAVECTPKAILSALRDGNFYSTCGPLFESIEFDGEKVSIQCSPVKFARLVGPGSDGARVGSFDGSLLSEAAFKVPRSWQYAYLEIEDQHGQRAWTNPIFINE
;
A
#
# COMPACT_ATOMS: atom_id res chain seq x y z
N MET A 1 12.02 8.13 20.51
CA MET A 1 13.31 7.45 20.17
C MET A 1 13.15 6.86 18.77
N LEU A 2 14.21 6.70 17.95
CA LEU A 2 14.05 6.04 16.63
C LEU A 2 13.84 4.53 16.84
N GLN A 3 12.65 4.04 16.50
CA GLN A 3 12.33 2.61 16.55
C GLN A 3 12.44 2.03 15.14
N PHE A 4 13.15 0.90 14.98
CA PHE A 4 13.17 0.18 13.70
C PHE A 4 11.80 -0.45 13.43
N ARG A 5 11.26 -0.25 12.22
CA ARG A 5 9.88 -0.61 11.87
C ARG A 5 9.66 -2.10 11.69
N TYR A 6 10.65 -2.79 11.11
CA TYR A 6 10.45 -4.15 10.63
C TYR A 6 10.70 -5.19 11.72
N SER A 7 9.71 -6.05 11.93
CA SER A 7 9.85 -7.29 12.69
C SER A 7 9.82 -8.46 11.74
N MET A 8 10.84 -9.31 11.80
CA MET A 8 10.98 -10.51 10.96
C MET A 8 10.46 -11.78 11.66
N THR A 9 9.69 -11.64 12.75
CA THR A 9 9.19 -12.80 13.52
C THR A 9 7.97 -13.49 12.89
N GLY A 10 7.34 -12.87 11.89
CA GLY A 10 6.18 -13.42 11.17
C GLY A 10 6.53 -14.01 9.81
N ARG A 11 5.48 -14.34 9.05
CA ARG A 11 5.54 -14.76 7.65
C ARG A 11 5.06 -13.63 6.75
N TRP A 12 5.57 -13.59 5.52
CA TRP A 12 5.13 -12.64 4.50
C TRP A 12 3.83 -13.13 3.84
N TRP A 13 2.76 -12.35 3.99
CA TRP A 13 1.45 -12.61 3.38
C TRP A 13 1.21 -11.64 2.23
N LYS A 14 1.08 -12.17 1.01
CA LYS A 14 0.69 -11.42 -0.19
C LYS A 14 -0.77 -10.98 -0.11
N GLY A 15 -1.07 -9.70 -0.31
CA GLY A 15 -2.44 -9.20 -0.34
C GLY A 15 -2.64 -7.90 -1.11
N ASN A 16 -3.90 -7.60 -1.45
CA ASN A 16 -4.28 -6.33 -2.07
C ASN A 16 -5.21 -5.53 -1.14
N THR A 17 -5.03 -4.21 -1.11
CA THR A 17 -5.78 -3.29 -0.25
C THR A 17 -6.80 -2.45 -1.01
N HIS A 18 -6.84 -2.52 -2.35
CA HIS A 18 -7.79 -1.75 -3.14
C HIS A 18 -8.25 -2.56 -4.36
N ILE A 19 -9.50 -3.01 -4.32
CA ILE A 19 -10.19 -3.74 -5.40
C ILE A 19 -11.72 -3.51 -5.32
N HIS A 20 -12.40 -3.73 -6.44
CA HIS A 20 -13.83 -3.52 -6.60
C HIS A 20 -14.55 -4.79 -7.03
N SER A 21 -15.75 -4.98 -6.50
CA SER A 21 -16.62 -6.10 -6.80
C SER A 21 -17.94 -5.62 -7.41
N THR A 22 -18.87 -6.54 -7.65
CA THR A 22 -20.24 -6.21 -8.05
C THR A 22 -21.05 -5.49 -6.97
N ALA A 23 -20.48 -5.23 -5.78
CA ALA A 23 -21.14 -4.45 -4.73
C ALA A 23 -21.07 -2.93 -4.99
N SER A 24 -20.06 -2.44 -5.72
CA SER A 24 -20.08 -1.12 -6.36
C SER A 24 -20.12 -1.23 -7.89
N ASP A 25 -18.95 -1.21 -8.53
CA ASP A 25 -18.80 -1.02 -9.97
C ASP A 25 -17.74 -1.95 -10.58
N GLY A 26 -17.27 -2.94 -9.81
CA GLY A 26 -16.49 -4.07 -10.29
C GLY A 26 -17.34 -5.08 -11.09
N GLY A 27 -16.67 -5.88 -11.89
CA GLY A 27 -17.28 -6.89 -12.77
C GLY A 27 -17.30 -8.30 -12.20
N LYS A 28 -16.79 -8.52 -10.99
CA LYS A 28 -16.68 -9.84 -10.36
C LYS A 28 -17.24 -9.85 -8.95
N THR A 29 -17.87 -10.95 -8.56
CA THR A 29 -18.33 -11.18 -7.20
C THR A 29 -17.14 -11.43 -6.25
N PHE A 30 -17.36 -11.28 -4.94
CA PHE A 30 -16.32 -11.63 -3.94
C PHE A 30 -15.82 -13.07 -4.05
N ARG A 31 -16.65 -14.01 -4.52
CA ARG A 31 -16.25 -15.41 -4.73
C ARG A 31 -15.27 -15.53 -5.90
N GLU A 32 -15.64 -14.97 -7.05
CA GLU A 32 -14.78 -15.00 -8.25
C GLU A 32 -13.46 -14.25 -8.02
N LEU A 33 -13.50 -13.12 -7.31
CA LEU A 33 -12.28 -12.38 -6.91
C LEU A 33 -11.40 -13.24 -6.00
N ALA A 34 -11.98 -13.86 -4.97
CA ALA A 34 -11.21 -14.70 -4.05
C ALA A 34 -10.55 -15.89 -4.76
N GLU A 35 -11.27 -16.57 -5.64
CA GLU A 35 -10.75 -17.69 -6.44
C GLU A 35 -9.63 -17.24 -7.39
N LEU A 36 -9.83 -16.12 -8.10
CA LEU A 36 -8.87 -15.57 -9.05
C LEU A 36 -7.54 -15.19 -8.37
N TYR A 37 -7.62 -14.40 -7.30
CA TYR A 37 -6.45 -13.91 -6.58
C TYR A 37 -5.74 -15.03 -5.81
N HIS A 38 -6.48 -15.95 -5.20
CA HIS A 38 -5.90 -17.14 -4.57
C HIS A 38 -5.12 -17.99 -5.58
N GLY A 39 -5.66 -18.13 -6.80
CA GLY A 39 -5.02 -18.87 -7.90
C GLY A 39 -3.62 -18.34 -8.29
N VAL A 40 -3.28 -17.10 -7.94
CA VAL A 40 -1.94 -16.50 -8.16
C VAL A 40 -1.22 -16.15 -6.84
N GLY A 41 -1.59 -16.83 -5.76
CA GLY A 41 -0.85 -16.83 -4.50
C GLY A 41 -1.17 -15.68 -3.54
N TYR A 42 -2.28 -14.97 -3.71
CA TYR A 42 -2.75 -14.03 -2.68
C TYR A 42 -3.34 -14.76 -1.48
N HIS A 43 -3.10 -14.21 -0.30
CA HIS A 43 -3.55 -14.75 0.96
C HIS A 43 -4.68 -13.94 1.57
N PHE A 44 -4.77 -12.64 1.25
CA PHE A 44 -5.83 -11.78 1.71
C PHE A 44 -6.19 -10.67 0.72
N LEU A 45 -7.42 -10.16 0.84
CA LEU A 45 -7.94 -9.02 0.10
C LEU A 45 -8.83 -8.16 1.01
N PHE A 46 -8.93 -6.87 0.69
CA PHE A 46 -9.89 -5.96 1.31
C PHE A 46 -11.11 -5.73 0.40
N ARG A 47 -12.31 -5.70 0.98
CA ARG A 47 -13.53 -5.30 0.28
C ARG A 47 -13.63 -3.78 0.30
N THR A 48 -13.21 -3.12 -0.77
CA THR A 48 -13.12 -1.65 -0.83
C THR A 48 -14.06 -1.03 -1.85
N ASP A 49 -15.19 -1.69 -2.13
CA ASP A 49 -16.24 -1.16 -3.00
C ASP A 49 -16.67 0.28 -2.58
N HIS A 50 -16.94 1.12 -3.58
CA HIS A 50 -17.31 2.54 -3.39
C HIS A 50 -18.50 2.74 -2.44
N TRP A 51 -18.24 3.36 -1.29
CA TRP A 51 -19.21 3.68 -0.25
C TRP A 51 -20.01 2.47 0.28
N VAL A 52 -19.48 1.25 0.10
CA VAL A 52 -20.05 0.03 0.68
C VAL A 52 -19.21 -0.37 1.89
N ALA A 53 -19.67 0.01 3.08
CA ALA A 53 -19.10 -0.51 4.31
C ALA A 53 -19.42 -2.01 4.43
N SER A 54 -18.43 -2.84 4.15
CA SER A 54 -18.54 -4.30 4.18
C SER A 54 -18.61 -4.84 5.61
N ASP A 55 -19.27 -5.99 5.78
CA ASP A 55 -19.27 -6.80 7.01
C ASP A 55 -18.91 -8.25 6.68
N VAL A 56 -17.61 -8.51 6.55
CA VAL A 56 -17.05 -9.84 6.28
C VAL A 56 -17.43 -10.84 7.36
N ARG A 57 -17.62 -10.42 8.62
CA ARG A 57 -17.98 -11.34 9.71
C ARG A 57 -19.40 -11.87 9.55
N SER A 58 -20.29 -11.08 8.97
CA SER A 58 -21.67 -11.49 8.67
C SER A 58 -21.79 -12.36 7.43
N ASP A 59 -20.76 -12.42 6.58
CA ASP A 59 -20.77 -13.22 5.35
C ASP A 59 -20.63 -14.73 5.67
N PRO A 60 -21.64 -15.56 5.37
CA PRO A 60 -21.61 -16.99 5.68
C PRO A 60 -20.74 -17.79 4.71
N ASN A 61 -20.27 -17.18 3.61
CA ASN A 61 -19.50 -17.88 2.60
C ASN A 61 -18.07 -18.18 3.08
N GLN A 62 -17.58 -19.36 2.72
CA GLN A 62 -16.17 -19.71 2.83
C GLN A 62 -15.44 -19.37 1.53
N TYR A 63 -14.23 -18.81 1.67
CA TYR A 63 -13.38 -18.36 0.58
C TYR A 63 -11.98 -18.99 0.71
N PRO A 64 -11.25 -19.15 -0.40
CA PRO A 64 -9.88 -19.71 -0.38
C PRO A 64 -8.81 -18.73 0.13
N LEU A 65 -9.17 -17.46 0.37
CA LEU A 65 -8.31 -16.45 0.96
C LEU A 65 -9.07 -15.65 2.03
N LEU A 66 -8.33 -14.84 2.81
CA LEU A 66 -8.89 -14.00 3.86
C LEU A 66 -9.49 -12.71 3.26
N TRP A 67 -10.78 -12.47 3.49
CA TRP A 67 -11.38 -11.15 3.29
C TRP A 67 -11.22 -10.29 4.55
N LEU A 68 -10.97 -8.99 4.34
CA LEU A 68 -11.00 -7.96 5.36
C LEU A 68 -11.95 -6.83 4.95
N ASP A 69 -12.51 -6.15 5.94
CA ASP A 69 -13.40 -5.01 5.71
C ASP A 69 -12.61 -3.76 5.30
N GLY A 70 -13.19 -3.02 4.37
CA GLY A 70 -12.78 -1.70 3.97
C GLY A 70 -13.93 -0.96 3.28
N VAL A 71 -13.62 0.21 2.75
CA VAL A 71 -14.49 1.00 1.88
C VAL A 71 -13.64 1.99 1.11
N GLU A 72 -13.96 2.25 -0.17
CA GLU A 72 -13.43 3.41 -0.86
C GLU A 72 -14.43 4.57 -0.80
N LEU A 73 -13.96 5.73 -0.36
CA LEU A 73 -14.71 6.97 -0.29
C LEU A 73 -14.30 7.88 -1.45
N ASP A 74 -15.22 8.12 -2.38
CA ASP A 74 -15.03 9.09 -3.46
C ASP A 74 -15.89 10.33 -3.27
N GLY A 75 -15.36 11.51 -3.61
CA GLY A 75 -16.10 12.77 -3.57
C GLY A 75 -15.21 14.01 -3.66
N VAL A 76 -15.76 15.16 -3.29
CA VAL A 76 -15.04 16.44 -3.24
C VAL A 76 -14.91 16.95 -1.82
N ASP A 77 -13.80 17.63 -1.53
CA ASP A 77 -13.60 18.32 -0.25
C ASP A 77 -14.18 19.75 -0.27
N SER A 78 -13.97 20.49 0.83
CA SER A 78 -14.47 21.86 1.02
C SER A 78 -13.84 22.89 0.08
N THR A 79 -12.72 22.55 -0.56
CA THR A 79 -12.06 23.38 -1.58
C THR A 79 -12.53 23.05 -3.00
N GLY A 80 -13.35 22.01 -3.16
CA GLY A 80 -13.77 21.48 -4.46
C GLY A 80 -12.77 20.51 -5.08
N ALA A 81 -11.68 20.16 -4.40
CA ALA A 81 -10.74 19.15 -4.88
C ALA A 81 -11.35 17.75 -4.78
N GLY A 82 -11.26 16.96 -5.85
CA GLY A 82 -11.74 15.59 -5.88
C GLY A 82 -10.75 14.62 -5.23
N TYR A 83 -11.25 13.64 -4.49
CA TYR A 83 -10.45 12.58 -3.89
C TYR A 83 -11.14 11.25 -4.01
N HIS A 84 -10.30 10.23 -4.09
CA HIS A 84 -10.63 8.88 -3.70
C HIS A 84 -9.79 8.51 -2.48
N VAL A 85 -10.42 7.91 -1.48
CA VAL A 85 -9.79 7.59 -0.20
C VAL A 85 -10.19 6.18 0.21
N VAL A 86 -9.24 5.26 0.20
CA VAL A 86 -9.45 3.92 0.73
C VAL A 86 -9.33 3.97 2.25
N ALA A 87 -10.36 3.48 2.93
CA ALA A 87 -10.36 3.29 4.37
C ALA A 87 -10.32 1.79 4.70
N LEU A 88 -9.27 1.34 5.40
CA LEU A 88 -9.15 -0.05 5.84
C LEU A 88 -9.61 -0.20 7.29
N GLY A 89 -10.53 -1.13 7.54
CA GLY A 89 -11.17 -1.34 8.84
C GLY A 89 -12.64 -1.73 8.71
N SER A 90 -13.25 -2.15 9.82
CA SER A 90 -14.68 -2.44 9.87
C SER A 90 -15.44 -1.17 10.24
N PHE A 91 -16.50 -0.85 9.48
CA PHE A 91 -17.24 0.41 9.63
C PHE A 91 -18.74 0.17 9.72
N GLN A 92 -19.43 1.01 10.49
CA GLN A 92 -20.89 1.09 10.53
C GLN A 92 -21.34 2.50 10.18
N GLY A 93 -22.48 2.60 9.49
CA GLY A 93 -23.15 3.88 9.22
C GLY A 93 -22.46 4.81 8.23
N ILE A 94 -21.39 4.38 7.55
CA ILE A 94 -20.75 5.15 6.48
C ILE A 94 -21.62 5.05 5.21
N GLN A 95 -22.08 6.20 4.71
CA GLN A 95 -22.96 6.29 3.54
C GLN A 95 -22.60 7.49 2.68
N ARG A 96 -22.77 7.36 1.36
CA ARG A 96 -22.42 8.40 0.37
C ARG A 96 -23.07 9.76 0.65
N SER A 97 -24.27 9.79 1.24
CA SER A 97 -24.97 11.02 1.60
C SER A 97 -24.26 11.88 2.65
N MET A 98 -23.28 11.33 3.38
CA MET A 98 -22.47 12.08 4.34
C MET A 98 -21.56 13.10 3.64
N GLY A 99 -21.13 12.81 2.40
CA GLY A 99 -20.06 13.54 1.74
C GLY A 99 -18.68 13.10 2.22
N LEU A 100 -17.65 13.38 1.41
CA LEU A 100 -16.30 12.85 1.58
C LEU A 100 -15.70 13.15 2.96
N GLN A 101 -15.76 14.41 3.42
CA GLN A 101 -15.13 14.83 4.67
C GLN A 101 -15.74 14.13 5.88
N GLN A 102 -17.07 14.13 5.98
CA GLN A 102 -17.78 13.44 7.06
C GLN A 102 -17.59 11.92 6.98
N GLY A 103 -17.48 11.36 5.76
CA GLY A 103 -17.11 9.95 5.56
C GLY A 103 -15.72 9.62 6.10
N MET A 104 -14.72 10.44 5.79
CA MET A 104 -13.35 10.29 6.32
C MET A 104 -13.31 10.44 7.84
N GLU A 105 -14.03 11.41 8.41
CA GLU A 105 -14.14 11.61 9.85
C GLU A 105 -14.81 10.41 10.54
N ALA A 106 -15.89 9.88 9.96
CA ALA A 106 -16.58 8.70 10.48
C ALA A 106 -15.72 7.44 10.41
N ALA A 107 -14.94 7.27 9.33
CA ALA A 107 -13.97 6.19 9.22
C ALA A 107 -12.86 6.34 10.28
N ARG A 108 -12.29 7.54 10.45
CA ARG A 108 -11.30 7.84 11.49
C ARG A 108 -11.82 7.58 12.91
N ALA A 109 -13.05 7.98 13.21
CA ALA A 109 -13.68 7.74 14.52
C ALA A 109 -13.83 6.25 14.84
N GLN A 110 -13.89 5.41 13.81
CA GLN A 110 -13.94 3.94 13.91
C GLN A 110 -12.56 3.30 13.71
N ASN A 111 -11.50 4.07 13.96
CA ASN A 111 -10.11 3.65 13.83
C ASN A 111 -9.75 3.20 12.41
N GLY A 112 -10.33 3.78 11.36
CA GLY A 112 -9.97 3.48 9.97
C GLY A 112 -8.54 3.91 9.63
N LEU A 113 -7.83 3.09 8.85
CA LEU A 113 -6.56 3.48 8.22
C LEU A 113 -6.89 4.17 6.88
N LEU A 114 -6.63 5.47 6.77
CA LEU A 114 -6.97 6.24 5.57
C LEU A 114 -5.80 6.32 4.59
N ILE A 115 -6.05 5.94 3.35
CA ILE A 115 -5.05 5.90 2.27
C ILE A 115 -5.52 6.80 1.15
N LEU A 116 -4.68 7.76 0.73
CA LEU A 116 -4.94 8.56 -0.46
C LEU A 116 -4.79 7.68 -1.70
N ALA A 117 -5.91 7.43 -2.39
CA ALA A 117 -5.93 6.56 -3.57
C ALA A 117 -5.56 7.33 -4.84
N HIS A 118 -4.70 6.73 -5.67
CA HIS A 118 -4.28 7.18 -6.99
C HIS A 118 -4.29 8.72 -7.21
N PRO A 119 -3.52 9.51 -6.43
CA PRO A 119 -3.66 10.97 -6.40
C PRO A 119 -3.40 11.66 -7.75
N LEU A 120 -2.50 11.09 -8.57
CA LEU A 120 -2.21 11.62 -9.90
C LEU A 120 -3.40 11.48 -10.85
N TRP A 121 -4.16 10.39 -10.75
CA TRP A 121 -5.39 10.19 -11.54
C TRP A 121 -6.43 11.27 -11.22
N MET A 122 -6.62 11.54 -9.92
CA MET A 122 -7.55 12.55 -9.41
C MET A 122 -7.10 13.99 -9.68
N GLY A 123 -5.86 14.18 -10.14
CA GLY A 123 -5.29 15.51 -10.33
C GLY A 123 -5.02 16.24 -9.01
N ASN A 124 -4.84 15.51 -7.91
CA ASN A 124 -4.45 16.09 -6.63
C ASN A 124 -3.08 16.77 -6.76
N THR A 125 -2.92 17.91 -6.10
CA THR A 125 -1.64 18.58 -5.88
C THR A 125 -0.94 18.02 -4.64
N PHE A 126 0.32 18.40 -4.41
CA PHE A 126 0.97 18.07 -3.14
C PHE A 126 0.28 18.73 -1.94
N GLN A 127 -0.33 19.90 -2.12
CA GLN A 127 -1.11 20.53 -1.05
C GLN A 127 -2.37 19.73 -0.72
N ASP A 128 -3.02 19.14 -1.72
CA ASP A 128 -4.17 18.24 -1.52
C ASP A 128 -3.76 17.00 -0.72
N ALA A 129 -2.64 16.36 -1.08
CA ALA A 129 -2.12 15.20 -0.36
C ALA A 129 -1.70 15.48 1.09
N LEU A 130 -1.35 16.74 1.40
CA LEU A 130 -0.96 17.19 2.73
C LEU A 130 -2.14 17.76 3.54
N ARG A 131 -3.27 18.08 2.90
CA ARG A 131 -4.41 18.77 3.53
C ARG A 131 -5.07 17.92 4.60
N TRP A 132 -5.24 16.64 4.30
CA TRP A 132 -5.89 15.68 5.18
C TRP A 132 -4.86 14.80 5.87
N GLN A 133 -5.23 14.32 7.05
CA GLN A 133 -4.38 13.40 7.76
C GLN A 133 -4.52 12.00 7.16
N PHE A 134 -3.95 11.70 6.00
CA PHE A 134 -3.87 10.32 5.47
C PHE A 134 -2.79 9.53 6.20
N ASP A 135 -3.01 8.25 6.49
CA ASP A 135 -1.99 7.36 7.07
C ASP A 135 -1.00 6.86 6.01
N GLY A 136 -1.40 6.85 4.73
CA GLY A 136 -0.53 6.53 3.61
C GLY A 136 -1.10 6.98 2.27
N VAL A 137 -0.42 6.59 1.20
CA VAL A 137 -0.77 6.90 -0.18
C VAL A 137 -0.44 5.73 -1.10
N GLU A 138 -1.23 5.56 -2.15
CA GLU A 138 -0.89 4.65 -3.24
C GLU A 138 0.26 5.22 -4.07
N ILE A 139 1.45 4.64 -3.91
CA ILE A 139 2.63 4.99 -4.71
C ILE A 139 2.61 4.33 -6.10
N TYR A 140 1.82 3.27 -6.24
CA TYR A 140 1.53 2.61 -7.50
C TYR A 140 0.08 2.13 -7.50
N ASN A 141 -0.66 2.50 -8.55
CA ASN A 141 -1.99 1.97 -8.84
C ASN A 141 -1.99 1.35 -10.24
N HIS A 142 -2.27 0.03 -10.31
CA HIS A 142 -2.14 -0.73 -11.55
C HIS A 142 -3.14 -0.32 -12.61
N VAL A 143 -4.43 -0.22 -12.27
CA VAL A 143 -5.48 0.17 -13.22
C VAL A 143 -5.24 1.58 -13.75
N CYS A 144 -4.88 2.53 -12.89
CA CYS A 144 -4.54 3.89 -13.30
C CYS A 144 -3.33 3.92 -14.25
N ARG A 145 -2.29 3.12 -13.95
CA ARG A 145 -1.11 2.98 -14.83
C ARG A 145 -1.49 2.44 -16.20
N TRP A 146 -2.34 1.43 -16.23
CA TRP A 146 -2.73 0.72 -17.46
C TRP A 146 -3.70 1.55 -18.32
N LEU A 147 -4.69 2.20 -17.72
CA LEU A 147 -5.74 2.92 -18.43
C LEU A 147 -5.29 4.27 -19.02
N ASN A 148 -4.57 5.09 -18.25
CA ASN A 148 -4.20 6.43 -18.71
C ASN A 148 -2.80 6.88 -18.29
N GLY A 149 -1.99 5.96 -17.76
CA GLY A 149 -0.60 6.24 -17.37
C GLY A 149 -0.43 7.00 -16.05
N LYS A 150 -1.51 7.30 -15.30
CA LYS A 150 -1.47 8.10 -14.07
C LYS A 150 -1.39 7.27 -12.78
N GLY A 151 -0.69 6.14 -12.83
CA GLY A 151 -0.57 5.23 -11.69
C GLY A 151 0.53 5.56 -10.68
N ASP A 152 1.32 6.63 -10.87
CA ASP A 152 2.45 6.96 -9.99
C ASP A 152 2.04 7.90 -8.85
N GLY A 153 2.37 7.52 -7.61
CA GLY A 153 2.16 8.34 -6.41
C GLY A 153 3.43 8.60 -5.58
N ILE A 154 4.62 8.20 -6.05
CA ILE A 154 5.87 8.28 -5.28
C ILE A 154 6.20 9.73 -4.90
N ALA A 155 5.95 10.68 -5.80
CA ALA A 155 6.19 12.10 -5.54
C ALA A 155 5.28 12.65 -4.41
N TYR A 156 4.03 12.17 -4.35
CA TYR A 156 3.09 12.53 -3.29
C TYR A 156 3.53 11.96 -1.95
N TRP A 157 3.98 10.70 -1.94
CA TRP A 157 4.51 10.08 -0.73
C TRP A 157 5.75 10.83 -0.21
N ASN A 158 6.68 11.21 -1.08
CA ASN A 158 7.86 12.00 -0.67
C ASN A 158 7.48 13.39 -0.12
N ALA A 159 6.45 14.04 -0.69
CA ALA A 159 5.88 15.26 -0.13
C ALA A 159 5.30 15.02 1.28
N MET A 160 4.56 13.92 1.48
CA MET A 160 4.02 13.53 2.79
C MET A 160 5.11 13.23 3.81
N LEU A 161 6.16 12.49 3.44
CA LEU A 161 7.27 12.11 4.33
C LEU A 161 8.00 13.31 4.95
N SER A 162 8.05 14.44 4.25
CA SER A 162 8.70 15.66 4.73
C SER A 162 8.00 16.27 5.97
N GLY A 163 6.67 16.12 6.07
CA GLY A 163 5.89 16.57 7.23
C GLY A 163 5.48 15.44 8.18
N ARG A 164 5.36 14.22 7.65
CA ARG A 164 4.78 13.05 8.32
C ARG A 164 5.65 11.82 7.98
N PRO A 165 6.82 11.67 8.62
CA PRO A 165 7.80 10.64 8.29
C PRO A 165 7.34 9.20 8.55
N ASN A 166 6.17 9.02 9.19
CA ASN A 166 5.53 7.72 9.38
C ASN A 166 4.51 7.37 8.27
N SER A 167 4.35 8.22 7.24
CA SER A 167 3.41 7.97 6.14
C SER A 167 3.75 6.69 5.40
N LEU A 168 2.76 5.84 5.16
CA LEU A 168 2.91 4.53 4.55
C LEU A 168 2.76 4.57 3.02
N ALA A 169 3.42 3.65 2.33
CA ALA A 169 3.36 3.52 0.88
C ALA A 169 2.66 2.23 0.48
N PHE A 170 1.68 2.32 -0.42
CA PHE A 170 0.91 1.19 -0.93
C PHE A 170 1.11 1.00 -2.43
N THR A 171 1.33 -0.23 -2.88
CA THR A 171 1.12 -0.63 -4.27
C THR A 171 -0.16 -1.44 -4.33
N VAL A 172 -1.06 -1.10 -5.25
CA VAL A 172 -2.39 -1.71 -5.34
C VAL A 172 -2.77 -2.02 -6.78
N ASP A 173 -3.82 -2.82 -6.93
CA ASP A 173 -4.40 -3.07 -8.25
C ASP A 173 -5.48 -2.06 -8.62
N ASP A 174 -6.38 -1.72 -7.68
CA ASP A 174 -7.63 -1.00 -7.96
C ASP A 174 -8.47 -1.73 -9.01
N ALA A 175 -8.45 -3.06 -8.89
CA ALA A 175 -8.98 -3.96 -9.90
C ALA A 175 -10.50 -3.91 -9.92
N HIS A 176 -11.08 -3.59 -11.08
CA HIS A 176 -12.51 -3.73 -11.33
C HIS A 176 -12.83 -5.01 -12.12
N ILE A 177 -11.89 -5.47 -12.95
CA ILE A 177 -11.95 -6.71 -13.74
C ILE A 177 -13.24 -6.82 -14.57
N LYS A 178 -13.37 -5.85 -15.48
CA LYS A 178 -14.44 -5.78 -16.49
C LYS A 178 -13.88 -6.12 -17.89
N PRO A 179 -14.70 -6.46 -18.89
CA PRO A 179 -14.20 -6.77 -20.24
C PRO A 179 -13.38 -5.64 -20.89
N ASP A 180 -13.76 -4.40 -20.63
CA ASP A 180 -13.04 -3.19 -21.03
C ASP A 180 -11.82 -2.92 -20.14
N HIS A 181 -11.89 -3.26 -18.85
CA HIS A 181 -10.82 -3.06 -17.86
C HIS A 181 -10.37 -4.37 -17.17
N PRO A 182 -9.64 -5.26 -17.87
CA PRO A 182 -9.24 -6.56 -17.32
C PRO A 182 -7.94 -6.52 -16.50
N GLY A 183 -7.37 -5.36 -16.18
CA GLY A 183 -6.10 -5.25 -15.44
C GLY A 183 -6.21 -5.62 -13.96
N TRP A 184 -5.30 -6.45 -13.47
CA TRP A 184 -5.15 -6.87 -12.05
C TRP A 184 -3.77 -7.54 -11.84
N ASN A 185 -3.37 -7.78 -10.58
CA ASN A 185 -2.10 -8.41 -10.19
C ASN A 185 -0.85 -7.71 -10.75
N GLY A 186 -0.83 -6.38 -10.71
CA GLY A 186 0.33 -5.55 -11.04
C GLY A 186 0.95 -4.84 -9.86
N GLY A 187 0.24 -4.70 -8.73
CA GLY A 187 0.78 -4.15 -7.49
C GLY A 187 0.12 -4.74 -6.25
N TRP A 188 0.92 -5.08 -5.25
CA TRP A 188 0.43 -5.64 -3.98
C TRP A 188 1.36 -5.38 -2.81
N VAL A 189 0.83 -5.56 -1.60
CA VAL A 189 1.62 -5.53 -0.36
C VAL A 189 2.01 -6.93 0.08
N MET A 190 3.16 -7.03 0.72
CA MET A 190 3.65 -8.21 1.42
C MET A 190 3.72 -7.86 2.91
N VAL A 191 2.78 -8.40 3.70
CA VAL A 191 2.61 -8.07 5.11
C VAL A 191 3.29 -9.09 5.99
N ASN A 192 4.19 -8.67 6.89
CA ASN A 192 4.81 -9.58 7.85
C ASN A 192 3.92 -9.71 9.09
N ALA A 193 3.31 -10.88 9.26
CA ALA A 193 2.48 -11.21 10.40
C ALA A 193 2.63 -12.68 10.79
N VAL A 194 2.48 -13.00 12.09
CA VAL A 194 2.59 -14.38 12.61
C VAL A 194 1.57 -15.31 11.95
N GLU A 195 0.38 -14.79 11.68
CA GLU A 195 -0.75 -15.49 11.08
C GLU A 195 -1.51 -14.59 10.10
N CYS A 196 -2.19 -15.20 9.13
CA CYS A 196 -3.09 -14.50 8.22
C CYS A 196 -4.48 -14.41 8.84
N THR A 197 -4.65 -13.52 9.82
CA THR A 197 -5.95 -13.23 10.46
C THR A 197 -6.28 -11.75 10.35
N PRO A 198 -7.57 -11.34 10.40
CA PRO A 198 -7.96 -9.93 10.28
C PRO A 198 -7.20 -9.02 11.25
N LYS A 199 -7.06 -9.45 12.51
CA LYS A 199 -6.37 -8.70 13.56
C LYS A 199 -4.87 -8.57 13.26
N ALA A 200 -4.21 -9.66 12.89
CA ALA A 200 -2.77 -9.66 12.66
C ALA A 200 -2.38 -8.84 11.42
N ILE A 201 -3.12 -9.00 10.31
CA ILE A 201 -2.89 -8.25 9.07
C ILE A 201 -3.14 -6.75 9.28
N LEU A 202 -4.28 -6.36 9.88
CA LEU A 202 -4.57 -4.95 10.14
C LEU A 202 -3.57 -4.30 11.10
N SER A 203 -3.11 -5.01 12.14
CA SER A 203 -2.07 -4.50 13.04
C SER A 203 -0.77 -4.25 12.28
N ALA A 204 -0.29 -5.25 11.53
CA ALA A 204 0.96 -5.14 10.78
C ALA A 204 0.91 -4.03 9.72
N LEU A 205 -0.24 -3.83 9.06
CA LEU A 205 -0.44 -2.70 8.15
C LEU A 205 -0.33 -1.34 8.86
N ARG A 206 -0.96 -1.18 10.04
CA ARG A 206 -0.87 0.06 10.84
C ARG A 206 0.55 0.35 11.31
N ASP A 207 1.25 -0.70 11.75
CA ASP A 207 2.63 -0.60 12.21
C ASP A 207 3.60 -0.37 11.03
N GLY A 208 3.13 -0.53 9.79
CA GLY A 208 3.93 -0.46 8.58
C GLY A 208 4.90 -1.63 8.43
N ASN A 209 4.68 -2.74 9.14
CA ASN A 209 5.46 -3.98 9.03
C ASN A 209 5.09 -4.77 7.75
N PHE A 210 5.18 -4.07 6.62
CA PHE A 210 4.93 -4.58 5.28
C PHE A 210 5.83 -3.86 4.28
N TYR A 211 5.97 -4.42 3.09
CA TYR A 211 6.56 -3.71 1.95
C TYR A 211 5.60 -3.77 0.76
N SER A 212 5.72 -2.78 -0.12
CA SER A 212 4.93 -2.65 -1.34
C SER A 212 5.76 -3.13 -2.53
N THR A 213 5.16 -3.82 -3.48
CA THR A 213 5.87 -4.38 -4.63
C THR A 213 5.01 -4.48 -5.88
N CYS A 214 5.69 -4.46 -7.03
CA CYS A 214 5.15 -4.82 -8.35
C CYS A 214 5.84 -6.08 -8.92
N GLY A 215 6.51 -6.87 -8.07
CA GLY A 215 7.24 -8.08 -8.46
C GLY A 215 8.33 -8.48 -7.47
N PRO A 216 9.41 -7.67 -7.33
CA PRO A 216 10.56 -8.00 -6.48
C PRO A 216 10.19 -8.23 -5.02
N LEU A 217 10.95 -9.09 -4.34
CA LEU A 217 10.67 -9.50 -2.97
C LEU A 217 11.78 -9.06 -2.03
N PHE A 218 11.41 -8.53 -0.86
CA PHE A 218 12.28 -8.50 0.29
C PHE A 218 12.07 -9.79 1.08
N GLU A 219 13.09 -10.62 1.18
CA GLU A 219 13.06 -11.88 1.94
C GLU A 219 13.36 -11.60 3.42
N SER A 220 14.33 -10.71 3.69
CA SER A 220 14.63 -10.19 5.02
C SER A 220 14.95 -8.70 5.01
N ILE A 221 14.64 -8.00 6.11
CA ILE A 221 14.98 -6.60 6.37
C ILE A 221 15.41 -6.50 7.83
N GLU A 222 16.69 -6.26 8.06
CA GLU A 222 17.30 -6.32 9.39
C GLU A 222 18.09 -5.05 9.70
N PHE A 223 18.17 -4.69 10.98
CA PHE A 223 18.94 -3.54 11.46
C PHE A 223 19.81 -3.94 12.65
N ASP A 224 21.12 -3.72 12.55
CA ASP A 224 22.10 -4.08 13.59
C ASP A 224 22.42 -2.93 14.57
N GLY A 225 21.77 -1.77 14.41
CA GLY A 225 22.05 -0.55 15.17
C GLY A 225 22.85 0.51 14.39
N GLU A 226 23.47 0.13 13.27
CA GLU A 226 24.20 1.03 12.38
C GLU A 226 23.78 0.91 10.91
N LYS A 227 23.55 -0.32 10.44
CA LYS A 227 23.24 -0.63 9.04
C LYS A 227 21.92 -1.37 8.92
N VAL A 228 21.18 -1.04 7.86
CA VAL A 228 20.07 -1.87 7.40
C VAL A 228 20.58 -2.80 6.32
N SER A 229 20.32 -4.10 6.50
CA SER A 229 20.68 -5.17 5.58
C SER A 229 19.43 -5.84 5.04
N ILE A 230 19.46 -6.24 3.78
CA ILE A 230 18.36 -6.95 3.12
C ILE A 230 18.84 -8.21 2.42
N GLN A 231 17.98 -9.22 2.42
CA GLN A 231 17.96 -10.29 1.42
C GLN A 231 16.74 -10.08 0.52
N CYS A 232 16.88 -10.37 -0.77
CA CYS A 232 15.86 -10.11 -1.76
C CYS A 232 15.93 -11.07 -2.95
N SER A 233 14.83 -11.13 -3.71
CA SER A 233 14.85 -11.75 -5.04
C SER A 233 15.94 -11.12 -5.92
N PRO A 234 16.50 -11.82 -6.93
CA PRO A 234 17.53 -11.25 -7.80
C PRO A 234 17.13 -9.88 -8.39
N VAL A 235 17.89 -8.84 -8.06
CA VAL A 235 17.65 -7.46 -8.48
C VAL A 235 18.88 -6.85 -9.14
N LYS A 236 18.65 -5.87 -10.01
CA LYS A 236 19.71 -5.09 -10.67
C LYS A 236 20.24 -3.99 -9.76
N PHE A 237 19.34 -3.33 -9.03
CA PHE A 237 19.68 -2.24 -8.11
C PHE A 237 18.96 -2.39 -6.77
N ALA A 238 19.67 -2.06 -5.70
CA ALA A 238 19.08 -1.73 -4.41
C ALA A 238 19.48 -0.30 -4.04
N ARG A 239 18.56 0.46 -3.46
CA ARG A 239 18.74 1.87 -3.12
C ARG A 239 18.30 2.13 -1.68
N LEU A 240 19.11 2.87 -0.94
CA LEU A 240 18.68 3.60 0.23
C LEU A 240 18.25 4.99 -0.23
N VAL A 241 17.00 5.35 0.01
CA VAL A 241 16.41 6.62 -0.39
C VAL A 241 16.20 7.50 0.84
N GLY A 242 16.71 8.72 0.80
CA GLY A 242 16.58 9.72 1.85
C GLY A 242 15.94 11.02 1.36
N PRO A 243 15.98 12.09 2.17
CA PRO A 243 15.39 13.37 1.82
C PRO A 243 16.09 14.08 0.65
N GLY A 244 15.30 14.66 -0.27
CA GLY A 244 15.84 15.47 -1.36
C GLY A 244 16.74 14.66 -2.31
N SER A 245 17.99 15.09 -2.48
CA SER A 245 18.97 14.37 -3.33
C SER A 245 19.73 13.27 -2.58
N ASP A 246 19.49 13.11 -1.28
CA ASP A 246 20.23 12.19 -0.45
C ASP A 246 19.83 10.73 -0.74
N GLY A 247 20.82 9.87 -0.90
CA GLY A 247 20.60 8.46 -1.18
C GLY A 247 21.90 7.69 -1.40
N ALA A 248 21.79 6.37 -1.48
CA ALA A 248 22.87 5.48 -1.85
C ALA A 248 22.33 4.34 -2.72
N ARG A 249 23.18 3.74 -3.55
CA ARG A 249 22.81 2.63 -4.44
C ARG A 249 23.91 1.59 -4.46
N VAL A 250 23.50 0.32 -4.50
CA VAL A 250 24.35 -0.81 -4.91
C VAL A 250 23.73 -1.48 -6.13
N GLY A 251 24.58 -2.09 -6.96
CA GLY A 251 24.18 -2.78 -8.20
C GLY A 251 25.11 -2.45 -9.38
N SER A 252 24.88 -3.10 -10.52
CA SER A 252 25.74 -2.96 -11.69
C SER A 252 24.97 -2.55 -12.95
N PHE A 253 25.71 -2.09 -13.96
CA PHE A 253 25.19 -1.87 -15.32
C PHE A 253 25.59 -2.98 -16.29
N ASP A 254 26.37 -3.97 -15.84
CA ASP A 254 26.88 -5.06 -16.69
C ASP A 254 25.91 -6.27 -16.77
N GLY A 255 24.77 -6.18 -16.11
CA GLY A 255 23.75 -7.24 -16.07
C GLY A 255 23.86 -8.19 -14.88
N SER A 256 24.90 -8.06 -14.04
CA SER A 256 25.00 -8.81 -12.79
C SER A 256 23.85 -8.46 -11.85
N LEU A 257 23.23 -9.50 -11.29
CA LEU A 257 22.16 -9.36 -10.30
C LEU A 257 22.74 -9.57 -8.89
N LEU A 258 22.12 -8.92 -7.92
CA LEU A 258 22.38 -9.10 -6.49
C LEU A 258 21.12 -9.61 -5.80
N SER A 259 21.31 -10.36 -4.71
CA SER A 259 20.23 -10.83 -3.83
C SER A 259 20.39 -10.32 -2.40
N GLU A 260 21.40 -9.49 -2.15
CA GLU A 260 21.68 -8.92 -0.83
C GLU A 260 22.26 -7.50 -0.97
N ALA A 261 21.93 -6.64 -0.01
CA ALA A 261 22.49 -5.29 0.08
C ALA A 261 22.50 -4.80 1.52
N ALA A 262 23.42 -3.88 1.84
CA ALA A 262 23.48 -3.25 3.15
C ALA A 262 23.81 -1.76 3.02
N PHE A 263 23.14 -0.94 3.84
CA PHE A 263 23.30 0.51 3.82
C PHE A 263 23.44 1.06 5.24
N LYS A 264 24.39 1.96 5.44
CA LYS A 264 24.44 2.79 6.64
C LYS A 264 23.42 3.90 6.52
N VAL A 265 22.56 4.06 7.53
CA VAL A 265 21.51 5.08 7.51
C VAL A 265 21.97 6.32 8.28
N PRO A 266 22.09 7.49 7.63
CA PRO A 266 22.47 8.71 8.33
C PRO A 266 21.44 9.12 9.39
N ARG A 267 21.90 9.34 10.63
CA ARG A 267 21.03 9.75 11.75
C ARG A 267 20.40 11.14 11.57
N SER A 268 20.92 11.94 10.65
CA SER A 268 20.39 13.26 10.31
C SER A 268 19.19 13.22 9.37
N TRP A 269 18.90 12.07 8.74
CA TRP A 269 17.78 11.96 7.82
C TRP A 269 16.47 11.82 8.58
N GLN A 270 15.48 12.64 8.22
CA GLN A 270 14.15 12.62 8.83
C GLN A 270 13.37 11.34 8.51
N TYR A 271 13.64 10.76 7.34
CA TYR A 271 13.11 9.49 6.89
C TYR A 271 14.15 8.78 6.03
N ALA A 272 14.01 7.47 5.91
CA ALA A 272 14.72 6.66 4.94
C ALA A 272 13.83 5.49 4.55
N TYR A 273 13.91 5.02 3.32
CA TYR A 273 13.29 3.77 2.88
C TYR A 273 14.20 3.07 1.87
N LEU A 274 13.93 1.79 1.62
CA LEU A 274 14.66 1.01 0.62
C LEU A 274 13.80 0.83 -0.62
N GLU A 275 14.44 0.87 -1.79
CA GLU A 275 13.86 0.48 -3.06
C GLU A 275 14.76 -0.60 -3.70
N ILE A 276 14.15 -1.66 -4.23
CA ILE A 276 14.83 -2.66 -5.07
C ILE A 276 14.19 -2.71 -6.45
N GLU A 277 14.99 -2.95 -7.48
CA GLU A 277 14.57 -2.94 -8.90
C GLU A 277 15.14 -4.14 -9.64
N ASP A 278 14.28 -4.95 -10.25
CA ASP A 278 14.70 -6.12 -11.03
C ASP A 278 15.21 -5.75 -12.44
N GLN A 279 15.63 -6.77 -13.19
CA GLN A 279 16.10 -6.62 -14.57
C GLN A 279 15.02 -6.15 -15.55
N HIS A 280 13.75 -6.22 -15.19
CA HIS A 280 12.59 -5.81 -15.99
C HIS A 280 12.09 -4.41 -15.61
N GLY A 281 12.74 -3.75 -14.62
CA GLY A 281 12.34 -2.44 -14.11
C GLY A 281 11.14 -2.49 -13.16
N GLN A 282 10.71 -3.68 -12.71
CA GLN A 282 9.74 -3.79 -11.63
C GLN A 282 10.42 -3.45 -10.32
N ARG A 283 9.66 -2.89 -9.38
CA ARG A 283 10.19 -2.32 -8.15
C ARG A 283 9.44 -2.80 -6.91
N ALA A 284 10.13 -2.77 -5.79
CA ALA A 284 9.55 -2.91 -4.46
C ALA A 284 10.12 -1.86 -3.51
N TRP A 285 9.32 -1.45 -2.53
CA TRP A 285 9.63 -0.38 -1.58
C TRP A 285 9.28 -0.82 -0.17
N THR A 286 10.19 -0.56 0.77
CA THR A 286 9.82 -0.56 2.19
C THR A 286 9.00 0.70 2.50
N ASN A 287 8.25 0.66 3.59
CA ASN A 287 7.86 1.85 4.34
C ASN A 287 9.10 2.53 4.95
N PRO A 288 8.94 3.71 5.58
CA PRO A 288 10.07 4.36 6.26
C PRO A 288 10.65 3.40 7.30
N ILE A 289 11.94 3.08 7.20
CA ILE A 289 12.55 1.99 8.00
C ILE A 289 12.60 2.28 9.50
N PHE A 290 12.38 3.55 9.89
CA PHE A 290 12.24 3.97 11.27
C PHE A 290 10.88 4.63 11.52
N ILE A 291 10.42 4.52 12.76
CA ILE A 291 9.28 5.25 13.30
C ILE A 291 9.82 6.37 14.20
N ASN A 292 9.34 7.58 13.96
CA ASN A 292 9.54 8.71 14.86
C ASN A 292 8.36 8.71 15.85
N GLU A 293 8.64 8.42 17.13
CA GLU A 293 7.71 8.65 18.26
C GLU A 293 7.45 10.15 18.49
#